data_AF-A0A9N9KMG3-F1
#
_entry.id   AF-A0A9N9KMG3-F1
#
_cell.length_a   1.000
_cell.length_b   1.000
_cell.length_c   1.000
_cell.angle_alpha   90.00
_cell.angle_beta   90.00
_cell.angle_gamma   90.00
#
_symmetry.space_group_name_H-M   'P 1'
#
loop_
_entity.id
_entity.type
_entity.pdbx_description
1 polymer ?
#
loop_
_entity_poly.entity_id
_entity_poly.type
_entity_poly.pdbx_seq_one_letter_code
_entity_poly.pdbx_strand_id
1 'polypeptide(L)'
;MATFPKTTCNGKKLILQSQKVPRSSTSPYSAMSIPITTQERLSSLDSKTIFYLAYGSNLSAETFKGTRGIRPISACIVHVPTLSLTFDLAGIPYSEPCFANTKIRDPLNDPHKDHEYHKDRWHKGLIGVVYEVTPEDFRTIIATEGGGASYQDVIVPCYTLPPGGKTVDPEPKGVPFMAHTLLQPREEPDENRFSMNTQLKHVVDATQFVQRPDPSYAQPSARYLNLITTGAEEHSLPSEYLAYLYNIRPYTITTRRQRLGQALFLAFWAPLIFAIIQSGKTFADDQGKIPSWLATLTLLVFNVMWRTYDRFYLPAFGNGERTQYGKRKLEDGDKCLWGNEKV
;
A
#
# COMPACT_ATOMS: atom_id res chain seq x y z
N MET A 1 -12.67 6.49 -33.20
CA MET A 1 -11.79 5.40 -32.71
C MET A 1 -10.49 6.04 -32.24
N ALA A 2 -10.36 6.35 -30.96
CA ALA A 2 -9.13 6.93 -30.43
C ALA A 2 -8.16 5.80 -30.08
N THR A 3 -7.06 5.73 -30.83
CA THR A 3 -5.97 4.79 -30.62
C THR A 3 -5.20 5.15 -29.34
N PHE A 4 -5.29 4.28 -28.33
CA PHE A 4 -4.42 4.33 -27.15
C PHE A 4 -2.94 4.27 -27.58
N PRO A 5 -2.04 5.07 -26.97
CA PRO A 5 -0.61 5.00 -27.28
C PRO A 5 -0.07 3.60 -26.95
N LYS A 6 0.65 3.00 -27.91
CA LYS A 6 1.21 1.63 -27.89
C LYS A 6 2.43 1.48 -26.96
N THR A 7 2.40 2.03 -25.75
CA THR A 7 3.47 1.90 -24.76
C THR A 7 2.90 1.45 -23.42
N THR A 8 2.30 0.25 -23.41
CA THR A 8 2.00 -0.46 -22.16
C THR A 8 3.29 -1.01 -21.57
N CYS A 9 3.82 -0.25 -20.62
CA CYS A 9 5.00 -0.51 -19.80
C CYS A 9 4.99 -1.94 -19.20
N ASN A 10 6.17 -2.55 -19.07
CA ASN A 10 6.40 -3.91 -18.54
C ASN A 10 5.66 -4.17 -17.20
N GLY A 11 5.43 -3.13 -16.39
CA GLY A 11 4.67 -3.19 -15.13
C GLY A 11 3.24 -3.72 -15.30
N LYS A 12 2.43 -3.15 -16.20
CA LYS A 12 1.07 -3.64 -16.48
C LYS A 12 1.08 -5.09 -16.92
N LYS A 13 2.03 -5.49 -17.78
CA LYS A 13 2.15 -6.88 -18.24
C LYS A 13 2.44 -7.84 -17.08
N LEU A 14 3.35 -7.49 -16.18
CA LEU A 14 3.68 -8.31 -15.01
C LEU A 14 2.52 -8.40 -14.01
N ILE A 15 1.82 -7.29 -13.77
CA ILE A 15 0.60 -7.26 -12.95
C ILE A 15 -0.47 -8.18 -13.56
N LEU A 16 -0.77 -8.03 -14.85
CA LEU A 16 -1.75 -8.88 -15.55
C LEU A 16 -1.30 -10.36 -15.64
N GLN A 17 0.00 -10.65 -15.73
CA GLN A 17 0.50 -12.02 -15.70
C GLN A 17 0.29 -12.68 -14.35
N SER A 18 0.35 -11.92 -13.25
CA SER A 18 0.00 -12.44 -11.91
C SER A 18 -1.46 -12.87 -11.80
N GLN A 19 -2.33 -12.39 -12.70
CA GLN A 19 -3.74 -12.80 -12.81
C GLN A 19 -3.95 -14.16 -13.52
N LYS A 20 -2.92 -14.77 -14.13
CA LYS A 20 -3.05 -16.02 -14.91
C LYS A 20 -3.14 -17.30 -14.07
N VAL A 21 -3.12 -17.20 -12.74
CA VAL A 21 -3.66 -18.27 -11.88
C VAL A 21 -5.18 -18.28 -12.12
N PRO A 22 -5.80 -19.40 -12.54
CA PRO A 22 -7.17 -19.40 -13.03
C PRO A 22 -8.13 -18.83 -11.99
N ARG A 23 -8.57 -17.59 -12.19
CA ARG A 23 -9.78 -17.05 -11.58
C ARG A 23 -10.95 -17.78 -12.24
N SER A 24 -11.88 -18.30 -11.43
CA SER A 24 -13.24 -18.47 -11.91
C SER A 24 -13.67 -17.10 -12.46
N SER A 25 -13.95 -17.05 -13.75
CA SER A 25 -14.60 -15.90 -14.39
C SER A 25 -15.79 -15.51 -13.52
N THR A 26 -15.81 -14.27 -13.02
CA THR A 26 -16.59 -13.75 -11.87
C THR A 26 -16.01 -14.12 -10.50
N SER A 27 -15.37 -13.13 -9.86
CA SER A 27 -15.31 -13.13 -8.39
C SER A 27 -16.76 -13.07 -7.89
N PRO A 28 -17.22 -14.00 -7.04
CA PRO A 28 -18.59 -13.95 -6.49
C PRO A 28 -18.87 -12.67 -5.70
N TYR A 29 -17.82 -11.91 -5.35
CA TYR A 29 -17.90 -10.61 -4.67
C TYR A 29 -18.12 -9.41 -5.62
N SER A 30 -18.08 -9.63 -6.94
CA SER A 30 -18.37 -8.63 -7.99
C SER A 30 -19.87 -8.31 -8.13
N ALA A 31 -20.77 -9.15 -7.59
CA ALA A 31 -22.18 -9.16 -8.00
C ALA A 31 -23.10 -8.16 -7.27
N MET A 32 -22.63 -7.47 -6.23
CA MET A 32 -23.38 -6.35 -5.64
C MET A 32 -22.54 -5.07 -5.71
N SER A 33 -22.92 -4.18 -6.61
CA SER A 33 -22.41 -2.81 -6.66
C SER A 33 -22.68 -2.15 -5.32
N ILE A 34 -21.64 -1.63 -4.69
CA ILE A 34 -21.79 -0.87 -3.45
C ILE A 34 -22.59 0.39 -3.81
N PRO A 35 -23.62 0.76 -3.04
CA PRO A 35 -24.34 2.02 -3.26
C PRO A 35 -23.39 3.21 -3.25
N ILE A 36 -23.64 4.21 -4.09
CA ILE A 36 -22.86 5.45 -4.08
C ILE A 36 -23.25 6.26 -2.83
N THR A 37 -22.26 6.78 -2.11
CA THR A 37 -22.51 7.66 -0.96
C THR A 37 -23.15 8.98 -1.44
N THR A 38 -24.31 9.34 -0.88
CA THR A 38 -25.03 10.56 -1.26
C THR A 38 -24.57 11.75 -0.42
N GLN A 39 -24.85 12.97 -0.89
CA GLN A 39 -24.47 14.20 -0.17
C GLN A 39 -25.16 14.32 1.19
N GLU A 40 -26.39 13.80 1.32
CA GLU A 40 -27.14 13.76 2.57
C GLU A 40 -26.43 12.87 3.59
N ARG A 41 -25.85 11.73 3.16
CA ARG A 41 -25.07 10.86 4.04
C ARG A 41 -23.78 11.53 4.50
N LEU A 42 -23.07 12.21 3.59
CA LEU A 42 -21.83 12.93 3.92
C LEU A 42 -22.05 14.09 4.90
N SER A 43 -23.24 14.70 4.88
CA SER A 43 -23.60 15.84 5.74
C SER A 43 -24.36 15.44 7.00
N SER A 44 -24.72 14.17 7.16
CA SER A 44 -25.51 13.70 8.30
C SER A 44 -24.66 13.62 9.57
N LEU A 45 -25.04 14.40 10.58
CA LEU A 45 -24.42 14.40 11.92
C LEU A 45 -24.96 13.29 12.83
N ASP A 46 -26.04 12.61 12.44
CA ASP A 46 -26.70 11.53 13.20
C ASP A 46 -26.20 10.12 12.82
N SER A 47 -25.13 10.05 12.01
CA SER A 47 -24.63 8.82 11.43
C SER A 47 -23.95 7.93 12.48
N LYS A 48 -24.57 6.80 12.83
CA LYS A 48 -23.94 5.72 13.64
C LYS A 48 -22.87 4.92 12.86
N THR A 49 -22.39 5.46 11.75
CA THR A 49 -21.51 4.82 10.78
C THR A 49 -20.18 5.58 10.72
N ILE A 50 -19.16 4.94 10.16
CA ILE A 50 -17.81 5.48 10.07
C ILE A 50 -17.43 5.57 8.60
N PHE A 51 -16.89 6.72 8.19
CA PHE A 51 -16.26 6.88 6.89
C PHE A 51 -14.80 6.44 6.98
N TYR A 52 -14.45 5.39 6.24
CA TYR A 52 -13.10 4.82 6.17
C TYR A 52 -12.51 5.01 4.77
N LEU A 53 -11.41 5.76 4.67
CA LEU A 53 -10.64 5.97 3.46
C LEU A 53 -9.66 4.82 3.23
N ALA A 54 -9.87 4.09 2.14
CA ALA A 54 -8.97 3.09 1.60
C ALA A 54 -8.13 3.64 0.43
N TYR A 55 -6.85 3.26 0.41
CA TYR A 55 -5.90 3.61 -0.64
C TYR A 55 -4.99 2.45 -1.08
N GLY A 56 -4.96 1.36 -0.31
CA GLY A 56 -4.14 0.17 -0.56
C GLY A 56 -4.97 -1.03 -1.02
N SER A 57 -4.67 -2.22 -0.49
CA SER A 57 -5.40 -3.45 -0.83
C SER A 57 -6.90 -3.39 -0.55
N ASN A 58 -7.35 -2.55 0.40
CA ASN A 58 -8.77 -2.35 0.69
C ASN A 58 -9.56 -1.68 -0.42
N LEU A 59 -8.91 -1.18 -1.47
CA LEU A 59 -9.61 -0.75 -2.68
C LEU A 59 -10.30 -1.93 -3.39
N SER A 60 -9.78 -3.15 -3.27
CA SER A 60 -10.34 -4.32 -3.98
C SER A 60 -11.39 -5.03 -3.15
N ALA A 61 -12.51 -5.37 -3.80
CA ALA A 61 -13.56 -6.20 -3.24
C ALA A 61 -13.05 -7.59 -2.77
N GLU A 62 -12.05 -8.16 -3.45
CA GLU A 62 -11.40 -9.43 -3.06
C GLU A 62 -10.86 -9.36 -1.63
N THR A 63 -10.26 -8.23 -1.29
CA THR A 63 -9.69 -8.00 0.02
C THR A 63 -10.75 -7.52 1.01
N PHE A 64 -11.46 -6.44 0.64
CA PHE A 64 -12.35 -5.71 1.55
C PHE A 64 -13.61 -6.53 1.88
N LYS A 65 -14.33 -7.03 0.87
CA LYS A 65 -15.54 -7.85 1.07
C LYS A 65 -15.21 -9.33 1.28
N GLY A 66 -14.22 -9.84 0.56
CA GLY A 66 -13.88 -11.26 0.57
C GLY A 66 -13.08 -11.66 1.81
N THR A 67 -11.80 -11.32 1.83
CA THR A 67 -10.86 -11.76 2.87
C THR A 67 -11.22 -11.22 4.26
N ARG A 68 -11.68 -9.97 4.34
CA ARG A 68 -12.04 -9.31 5.60
C ARG A 68 -13.52 -9.44 5.98
N GLY A 69 -14.39 -9.82 5.04
CA GLY A 69 -15.82 -9.96 5.31
C GLY A 69 -16.58 -8.64 5.49
N ILE A 70 -15.98 -7.49 5.14
CA ILE A 70 -16.59 -6.17 5.36
C ILE A 70 -17.78 -5.95 4.44
N ARG A 71 -18.85 -5.37 5.00
CA ARG A 71 -20.07 -5.06 4.26
C ARG A 71 -20.29 -3.54 4.20
N PRO A 72 -19.67 -2.84 3.22
CA PRO A 72 -19.83 -1.39 3.11
C PRO A 72 -21.28 -1.01 2.80
N ILE A 73 -21.76 0.01 3.50
CA ILE A 73 -23.11 0.60 3.36
C ILE A 73 -23.17 1.44 2.08
N SER A 74 -22.14 2.24 1.86
CA SER A 74 -21.97 3.05 0.65
C SER A 74 -20.50 3.30 0.37
N ALA A 75 -20.16 3.77 -0.84
CA ALA A 75 -18.81 4.19 -1.18
C ALA A 75 -18.79 5.39 -2.13
N CYS A 76 -17.74 6.20 -2.04
CA CYS A 76 -17.45 7.24 -3.02
C CYS A 76 -15.94 7.36 -3.28
N ILE A 77 -15.57 7.82 -4.47
CA ILE A 77 -14.19 8.13 -4.82
C ILE A 77 -13.85 9.49 -4.22
N VAL A 78 -12.66 9.62 -3.65
CA VAL A 78 -12.22 10.87 -3.05
C VAL A 78 -10.81 11.27 -3.46
N HIS A 79 -10.57 12.56 -3.36
CA HIS A 79 -9.28 13.21 -3.45
C HIS A 79 -8.91 13.79 -2.08
N VAL A 80 -7.68 13.53 -1.64
CA VAL A 80 -7.11 13.99 -0.37
C VAL A 80 -5.80 14.74 -0.67
N PRO A 81 -5.84 16.08 -0.81
CA PRO A 81 -4.69 16.86 -1.25
C PRO A 81 -3.56 16.94 -0.21
N THR A 82 -3.86 16.60 1.05
CA THR A 82 -2.95 16.65 2.21
C THR A 82 -2.13 15.37 2.40
N LEU A 83 -2.41 14.29 1.66
CA LEU A 83 -1.70 13.02 1.74
C LEU A 83 -1.06 12.64 0.41
N SER A 84 0.05 11.93 0.44
CA SER A 84 0.65 11.26 -0.72
C SER A 84 0.72 9.76 -0.49
N LEU A 85 0.37 8.99 -1.53
CA LEU A 85 0.58 7.53 -1.54
C LEU A 85 2.08 7.23 -1.57
N THR A 86 2.50 6.28 -0.76
CA THR A 86 3.87 5.77 -0.70
C THR A 86 3.85 4.24 -0.68
N PHE A 87 5.02 3.63 -0.90
CA PHE A 87 5.21 2.18 -0.79
C PHE A 87 6.45 1.91 0.08
N ASP A 88 6.40 2.36 1.32
CA ASP A 88 7.51 2.34 2.27
C ASP A 88 7.22 1.55 3.55
N LEU A 89 6.01 1.03 3.73
CA LEU A 89 5.73 0.10 4.81
C LEU A 89 6.42 -1.23 4.52
N ALA A 90 7.39 -1.58 5.37
CA ALA A 90 8.19 -2.78 5.23
C ALA A 90 7.33 -4.05 5.37
N GLY A 91 7.41 -4.94 4.38
CA GLY A 91 6.75 -6.23 4.40
C GLY A 91 7.73 -7.38 4.64
N ILE A 92 7.63 -8.43 3.82
CA ILE A 92 8.44 -9.64 3.91
C ILE A 92 9.40 -9.70 2.72
N PRO A 93 10.73 -9.69 2.95
CA PRO A 93 11.71 -9.83 1.89
C PRO A 93 11.46 -11.03 0.98
N TYR A 94 11.78 -10.88 -0.31
CA TYR A 94 11.59 -11.86 -1.38
C TYR A 94 10.15 -12.25 -1.70
N SER A 95 9.14 -11.79 -0.96
CA SER A 95 7.74 -12.11 -1.23
C SER A 95 6.93 -10.84 -1.50
N GLU A 96 6.70 -10.06 -0.45
CA GLU A 96 5.94 -8.81 -0.48
C GLU A 96 6.76 -7.75 0.22
N PRO A 97 7.76 -7.17 -0.46
CA PRO A 97 8.82 -6.47 0.26
C PRO A 97 8.35 -5.16 0.89
N CYS A 98 7.36 -4.52 0.28
CA CYS A 98 6.68 -3.38 0.85
C CYS A 98 5.20 -3.32 0.47
N PHE A 99 4.45 -2.58 1.28
CA PHE A 99 3.03 -2.29 1.13
C PHE A 99 2.79 -0.79 0.99
N ALA A 100 1.57 -0.43 0.59
CA ALA A 100 1.15 0.97 0.50
C ALA A 100 1.07 1.59 1.89
N ASN A 101 1.42 2.86 1.98
CA ASN A 101 1.27 3.70 3.16
C ASN A 101 0.94 5.13 2.70
N THR A 102 0.65 6.03 3.61
CA THR A 102 0.49 7.46 3.31
C THR A 102 1.45 8.30 4.14
N LYS A 103 1.89 9.41 3.55
CA LYS A 103 2.61 10.47 4.25
C LYS A 103 1.87 11.79 4.09
N ILE A 104 2.05 12.70 5.04
CA ILE A 104 1.63 14.09 4.87
C ILE A 104 2.32 14.64 3.63
N ARG A 105 1.54 15.26 2.74
CA ARG A 105 2.02 15.83 1.50
C ARG A 105 2.53 17.25 1.75
N ASP A 106 3.73 17.51 1.27
CA ASP A 106 4.27 18.85 1.12
C ASP A 106 4.31 19.20 -0.38
N PRO A 107 3.37 20.02 -0.88
CA PRO A 107 3.30 20.38 -2.29
C PRO A 107 4.56 21.08 -2.82
N LEU A 108 5.33 21.74 -1.93
CA LEU A 108 6.55 22.46 -2.33
C LEU A 108 7.72 21.50 -2.62
N ASN A 109 7.67 20.32 -2.02
CA ASN A 109 8.70 19.28 -2.11
C ASN A 109 8.19 18.02 -2.84
N ASP A 110 7.15 18.15 -3.65
CA ASP A 110 6.64 17.03 -4.43
C ASP A 110 7.73 16.54 -5.42
N PRO A 111 7.96 15.23 -5.52
CA PRO A 111 9.04 14.68 -6.34
C PRO A 111 8.95 15.13 -7.80
N HIS A 112 10.07 15.61 -8.35
CA HIS A 112 10.17 15.97 -9.77
C HIS A 112 10.07 14.72 -10.67
N LYS A 113 9.71 14.92 -11.95
CA LYS A 113 9.52 13.84 -12.93
C LYS A 113 10.77 12.94 -13.14
N ASP A 114 11.95 13.40 -12.73
CA ASP A 114 13.25 12.79 -13.01
C ASP A 114 13.65 11.64 -12.08
N HIS A 115 12.81 11.25 -11.11
CA HIS A 115 13.09 10.03 -10.34
C HIS A 115 13.06 8.79 -11.26
N GLU A 116 14.13 8.00 -11.18
CA GLU A 116 14.32 6.77 -11.95
C GLU A 116 13.17 5.77 -11.72
N TYR A 117 12.55 5.81 -10.52
CA TYR A 117 11.42 4.97 -10.19
C TYR A 117 10.09 5.73 -10.20
N HIS A 118 9.16 5.25 -11.03
CA HIS A 118 7.90 5.93 -11.34
C HIS A 118 6.91 5.99 -10.16
N LYS A 119 7.13 5.25 -9.07
CA LYS A 119 6.17 5.15 -7.97
C LYS A 119 5.95 6.47 -7.23
N ASP A 120 6.94 7.38 -7.25
CA ASP A 120 6.88 8.66 -6.56
C ASP A 120 6.45 9.83 -7.47
N ARG A 121 6.10 9.56 -8.74
CA ARG A 121 5.77 10.63 -9.71
C ARG A 121 4.39 11.26 -9.53
N TRP A 122 3.54 10.66 -8.71
CA TRP A 122 2.21 11.20 -8.45
C TRP A 122 2.28 12.33 -7.42
N HIS A 123 1.92 13.54 -7.86
CA HIS A 123 2.08 14.79 -7.10
C HIS A 123 0.75 15.52 -6.87
N LYS A 124 -0.40 14.87 -7.13
CA LYS A 124 -1.71 15.53 -7.04
C LYS A 124 -2.43 15.23 -5.73
N GLY A 125 -1.74 14.72 -4.72
CA GLY A 125 -2.37 14.22 -3.49
C GLY A 125 -3.07 12.88 -3.68
N LEU A 126 -3.44 12.22 -2.59
CA LEU A 126 -3.93 10.86 -2.59
C LEU A 126 -5.31 10.75 -3.26
N ILE A 127 -5.48 9.71 -4.09
CA ILE A 127 -6.78 9.30 -4.62
C ILE A 127 -7.13 7.96 -3.99
N GLY A 128 -8.35 7.84 -3.48
CA GLY A 128 -8.81 6.64 -2.79
C GLY A 128 -10.31 6.48 -2.86
N VAL A 129 -10.82 5.54 -2.08
CA VAL A 129 -12.24 5.27 -1.93
C VAL A 129 -12.59 5.39 -0.46
N VAL A 130 -13.58 6.21 -0.14
CA VAL A 130 -14.21 6.18 1.18
C VAL A 130 -15.34 5.18 1.16
N TYR A 131 -15.30 4.25 2.10
CA TYR A 131 -16.40 3.35 2.44
C TYR A 131 -17.12 3.88 3.68
N GLU A 132 -18.44 3.90 3.64
CA GLU A 132 -19.25 4.00 4.84
C GLU A 132 -19.43 2.59 5.43
N VAL A 133 -19.03 2.41 6.68
CA VAL A 133 -19.03 1.10 7.35
C VAL A 133 -19.68 1.17 8.73
N THR A 134 -20.09 0.02 9.24
CA THR A 134 -20.55 -0.09 10.63
C THR A 134 -19.36 0.00 11.60
N PRO A 135 -19.57 0.32 12.89
CA PRO A 135 -18.51 0.24 13.90
C PRO A 135 -17.90 -1.17 14.04
N GLU A 136 -18.70 -2.23 13.82
CA GLU A 136 -18.23 -3.63 13.80
C GLU A 136 -17.24 -3.89 12.66
N ASP A 137 -17.62 -3.47 11.45
CA ASP A 137 -16.77 -3.55 10.28
C ASP A 137 -15.49 -2.72 10.45
N PHE A 138 -15.60 -1.51 11.01
CA PHE A 138 -14.44 -0.66 11.27
C PHE A 138 -13.46 -1.32 12.23
N ARG A 139 -13.94 -1.94 13.31
CA ARG A 139 -13.08 -2.72 14.22
C ARG A 139 -12.38 -3.88 13.52
N THR A 140 -13.08 -4.58 12.63
CA THR A 140 -12.48 -5.64 11.82
C THR A 140 -11.37 -5.10 10.91
N ILE A 141 -11.56 -3.90 10.34
CA ILE A 141 -10.52 -3.20 9.56
C ILE A 141 -9.30 -2.93 10.45
N ILE A 142 -9.47 -2.30 11.62
CA ILE A 142 -8.36 -2.02 12.56
C ILE A 142 -7.62 -3.30 12.97
N ALA A 143 -8.35 -4.37 13.31
CA ALA A 143 -7.77 -5.65 13.69
C ALA A 143 -6.91 -6.27 12.57
N THR A 144 -7.37 -6.16 11.32
CA THR A 144 -6.75 -6.83 10.16
C THR A 144 -5.70 -5.98 9.44
N GLU A 145 -5.56 -4.70 9.77
CA GLU A 145 -4.51 -3.80 9.27
C GLU A 145 -3.28 -3.77 10.20
N GLY A 146 -3.22 -4.67 11.19
CA GLY A 146 -2.12 -4.77 12.15
C GLY A 146 -2.52 -4.46 13.59
N GLY A 147 -3.81 -4.57 13.93
CA GLY A 147 -4.32 -4.48 15.30
C GLY A 147 -4.06 -3.14 15.97
N GLY A 148 -4.00 -2.05 15.20
CA GLY A 148 -3.61 -0.72 15.67
C GLY A 148 -2.14 -0.59 16.09
N ALA A 149 -1.31 -1.61 15.86
CA ALA A 149 0.13 -1.51 16.05
C ALA A 149 0.78 -0.88 14.81
N SER A 150 0.50 -1.42 13.61
CA SER A 150 1.20 -1.07 12.36
C SER A 150 0.80 0.23 11.68
N TYR A 151 -0.30 0.83 12.11
CA TYR A 151 -0.79 2.11 11.62
C TYR A 151 -1.48 2.88 12.73
N GLN A 152 -1.40 4.19 12.66
CA GLN A 152 -2.16 5.15 13.43
C GLN A 152 -3.45 5.49 12.68
N ASP A 153 -4.57 5.51 13.40
CA ASP A 153 -5.85 6.03 12.90
C ASP A 153 -5.84 7.56 12.97
N VAL A 154 -6.06 8.22 11.84
CA VAL A 154 -6.22 9.67 11.76
C VAL A 154 -7.43 10.04 10.92
N ILE A 155 -7.88 11.27 11.10
CA ILE A 155 -9.00 11.83 10.36
C ILE A 155 -8.46 12.84 9.35
N VAL A 156 -8.84 12.68 8.08
CA VAL A 156 -8.40 13.57 6.99
C VAL A 156 -9.58 14.15 6.20
N PRO A 157 -9.44 15.38 5.66
CA PRO A 157 -10.44 15.97 4.78
C PRO A 157 -10.41 15.31 3.40
N CYS A 158 -11.57 14.85 2.95
CA CYS A 158 -11.80 14.16 1.69
C CYS A 158 -12.74 14.97 0.80
N TYR A 159 -12.40 15.09 -0.48
CA TYR A 159 -13.21 15.76 -1.50
C TYR A 159 -13.74 14.73 -2.49
N THR A 160 -15.05 14.72 -2.74
CA THR A 160 -15.65 13.72 -3.63
C THR A 160 -15.23 13.92 -5.09
N LEU A 161 -15.04 12.81 -5.80
CA LEU A 161 -14.77 12.78 -7.23
C LEU A 161 -15.86 12.00 -7.97
N PRO A 162 -16.26 12.43 -9.19
CA PRO A 162 -17.17 11.66 -10.01
C PRO A 162 -16.51 10.36 -10.51
N PRO A 163 -17.25 9.24 -10.56
CA PRO A 163 -16.76 8.01 -11.18
C PRO A 163 -16.38 8.19 -12.64
N GLY A 164 -15.28 7.55 -13.07
CA GLY A 164 -14.86 7.54 -14.47
C GLY A 164 -14.25 8.86 -14.96
N GLY A 165 -13.81 9.74 -14.05
CA GLY A 165 -13.08 10.97 -14.40
C GLY A 165 -11.84 10.69 -15.28
N LYS A 166 -11.48 11.62 -16.17
CA LYS A 166 -10.29 11.46 -17.01
C LYS A 166 -9.02 11.94 -16.31
N THR A 167 -9.09 13.12 -15.71
CA THR A 167 -7.97 13.84 -15.09
C THR A 167 -8.29 14.17 -13.64
N VAL A 168 -7.24 14.37 -12.84
CA VAL A 168 -7.34 14.85 -11.46
C VAL A 168 -6.82 16.29 -11.41
N ASP A 169 -7.60 17.18 -10.81
CA ASP A 169 -7.15 18.53 -10.47
C ASP A 169 -6.27 18.45 -9.20
N PRO A 170 -5.05 19.02 -9.17
CA PRO A 170 -4.25 19.07 -7.95
C PRO A 170 -4.96 19.76 -6.77
N GLU A 171 -5.88 20.67 -7.06
CA GLU A 171 -6.68 21.38 -6.07
C GLU A 171 -8.16 20.95 -6.20
N PRO A 172 -8.69 20.17 -5.23
CA PRO A 172 -10.07 19.73 -5.31
C PRO A 172 -11.03 20.88 -5.11
N LYS A 173 -12.16 20.82 -5.80
CA LYS A 173 -13.30 21.73 -5.62
C LYS A 173 -14.36 21.07 -4.75
N GLY A 174 -15.12 21.88 -4.02
CA GLY A 174 -16.25 21.44 -3.21
C GLY A 174 -15.99 21.48 -1.72
N VAL A 175 -16.97 21.01 -0.94
CA VAL A 175 -16.91 20.98 0.52
C VAL A 175 -16.32 19.64 0.96
N PRO A 176 -15.24 19.64 1.76
CA PRO A 176 -14.67 18.40 2.24
C PRO A 176 -15.55 17.76 3.32
N PHE A 177 -15.42 16.45 3.49
CA PHE A 177 -15.93 15.72 4.64
C PHE A 177 -14.80 14.93 5.29
N MET A 178 -14.97 14.53 6.55
CA MET A 178 -13.92 13.87 7.32
C MET A 178 -14.03 12.35 7.21
N ALA A 179 -12.91 11.67 7.01
CA ALA A 179 -12.84 10.20 7.01
C ALA A 179 -11.64 9.71 7.81
N HIS A 180 -11.82 8.58 8.51
CA HIS A 180 -10.75 7.82 9.13
C HIS A 180 -9.86 7.20 8.06
N THR A 181 -8.56 7.24 8.28
CA THR A 181 -7.59 6.50 7.48
C THR A 181 -6.44 6.04 8.35
N LEU A 182 -5.69 5.09 7.83
CA LEU A 182 -4.56 4.51 8.53
C LEU A 182 -3.28 5.07 7.92
N LEU A 183 -2.37 5.59 8.74
CA LEU A 183 -1.01 5.91 8.29
C LEU A 183 0.03 5.43 9.27
N GLN A 184 1.21 5.09 8.78
CA GLN A 184 2.37 4.87 9.61
C GLN A 184 3.32 6.05 9.41
N PRO A 185 3.32 7.05 10.31
CA PRO A 185 4.21 8.19 10.19
C PRO A 185 5.67 7.74 10.18
N ARG A 186 6.47 8.37 9.32
CA ARG A 186 7.92 8.27 9.43
C ARG A 186 8.35 9.16 10.59
N GLU A 187 9.15 8.62 11.50
CA GLU A 187 9.71 9.45 12.56
C GLU A 187 10.82 10.28 11.94
N GLU A 188 10.77 11.60 12.12
CA GLU A 188 11.95 12.42 11.85
C GLU A 188 13.05 12.06 12.86
N PRO A 189 14.33 12.20 12.49
CA PRO A 189 15.42 11.98 13.42
C PRO A 189 15.31 13.00 14.56
N ASP A 190 14.72 12.59 15.68
CA ASP A 190 14.63 13.42 16.88
C ASP A 190 16.05 13.75 17.36
N GLU A 191 16.40 15.04 17.41
CA GLU A 191 17.71 15.51 17.87
C GLU A 191 18.02 15.01 19.30
N ASN A 192 16.97 14.75 20.12
CA ASN A 192 17.12 14.20 21.46
C ASN A 192 17.54 12.71 21.47
N ARG A 193 17.42 11.97 20.35
CA ARG A 193 17.92 10.58 20.23
C ARG A 193 19.44 10.51 20.38
N PHE A 194 20.17 11.59 20.11
CA PHE A 194 21.61 11.66 20.36
C PHE A 194 21.95 11.72 21.85
N SER A 195 21.03 12.19 22.69
CA SER A 195 21.21 12.28 24.15
C SER A 195 20.79 11.01 24.91
N MET A 196 20.20 10.01 24.25
CA MET A 196 19.83 8.75 24.90
C MET A 196 21.04 7.85 25.14
N ASN A 197 21.06 7.18 26.30
CA ASN A 197 22.05 6.14 26.56
C ASN A 197 21.86 4.93 25.61
N THR A 198 22.94 4.19 25.37
CA THR A 198 22.98 3.10 24.39
C THR A 198 21.95 2.00 24.66
N GLN A 199 21.68 1.70 25.93
CA GLN A 199 20.74 0.63 26.31
C GLN A 199 19.29 1.03 26.00
N LEU A 200 18.89 2.26 26.32
CA LEU A 200 17.57 2.78 26.03
C LEU A 200 17.34 2.91 24.53
N LYS A 201 18.36 3.33 23.78
CA LYS A 201 18.33 3.38 22.31
C LYS A 201 18.08 1.99 21.69
N HIS A 202 18.76 0.95 22.20
CA HIS A 202 18.54 -0.42 21.73
C HIS A 202 17.12 -0.93 21.98
N VAL A 203 16.52 -0.57 23.13
CA VAL A 203 15.13 -0.93 23.44
C VAL A 203 14.17 -0.19 22.50
N VAL A 204 14.31 1.13 22.36
CA VAL A 204 13.45 1.95 21.49
C VAL A 204 13.53 1.48 20.03
N ASP A 205 14.74 1.25 19.50
CA ASP A 205 14.92 0.78 18.12
C ASP A 205 14.37 -0.65 17.91
N ALA A 206 14.29 -1.47 18.97
CA ALA A 206 13.69 -2.81 18.89
C ALA A 206 12.16 -2.79 19.00
N THR A 207 11.57 -1.70 19.51
CA THR A 207 10.13 -1.53 19.70
C THR A 207 9.52 -0.54 18.71
N GLN A 208 10.19 -0.24 17.60
CA GLN A 208 9.68 0.58 16.52
C GLN A 208 9.55 -0.22 15.23
N PHE A 209 8.68 0.27 14.34
CA PHE A 209 8.52 -0.31 13.01
C PHE A 209 9.82 -0.20 12.22
N VAL A 210 10.10 -1.23 11.44
CA VAL A 210 11.27 -1.24 10.55
C VAL A 210 11.04 -0.20 9.45
N GLN A 211 11.72 0.94 9.58
CA GLN A 211 11.77 1.97 8.55
C GLN A 211 13.02 1.78 7.70
N ARG A 212 12.83 1.60 6.40
CA ARG A 212 13.96 1.48 5.46
C ARG A 212 14.64 2.85 5.31
N PRO A 213 15.99 2.90 5.17
CA PRO A 213 16.71 4.17 5.07
C PRO A 213 16.20 5.07 3.94
N ASP A 214 15.98 4.49 2.76
CA ASP A 214 15.36 5.14 1.62
C ASP A 214 13.92 4.63 1.44
N PRO A 215 12.88 5.47 1.66
CA PRO A 215 11.47 5.07 1.49
C PRO A 215 11.10 4.77 0.04
N SER A 216 11.84 5.30 -0.94
CA SER A 216 11.62 5.03 -2.36
C SER A 216 12.24 3.70 -2.84
N TYR A 217 13.11 3.09 -2.03
CA TYR A 217 13.95 1.98 -2.49
C TYR A 217 13.17 0.73 -2.92
N ALA A 218 12.28 0.25 -2.04
CA ALA A 218 11.60 -1.03 -2.19
C ALA A 218 10.51 -0.98 -3.28
N GLN A 219 10.28 -2.13 -3.91
CA GLN A 219 9.26 -2.34 -4.92
C GLN A 219 8.14 -3.23 -4.36
N PRO A 220 6.86 -2.84 -4.51
CA PRO A 220 5.74 -3.68 -4.09
C PRO A 220 5.62 -4.92 -5.00
N SER A 221 5.03 -6.00 -4.47
CA SER A 221 4.84 -7.23 -5.25
C SER A 221 3.83 -7.03 -6.40
N ALA A 222 3.96 -7.81 -7.48
CA ALA A 222 2.98 -7.79 -8.57
C ALA A 222 1.57 -8.17 -8.08
N ARG A 223 1.48 -9.12 -7.14
CA ARG A 223 0.22 -9.54 -6.51
C ARG A 223 -0.44 -8.39 -5.75
N TYR A 224 0.34 -7.65 -4.96
CA TYR A 224 -0.17 -6.54 -4.16
C TYR A 224 -0.60 -5.36 -5.05
N LEU A 225 0.20 -5.00 -6.04
CA LEU A 225 -0.19 -3.98 -7.03
C LEU A 225 -1.46 -4.38 -7.78
N ASN A 226 -1.65 -5.67 -8.07
CA ASN A 226 -2.87 -6.15 -8.70
C ASN A 226 -4.12 -5.87 -7.85
N LEU A 227 -4.06 -6.03 -6.52
CA LEU A 227 -5.17 -5.67 -5.63
C LEU A 227 -5.51 -4.18 -5.74
N ILE A 228 -4.50 -3.31 -5.72
CA ILE A 228 -4.70 -1.87 -5.85
C ILE A 228 -5.30 -1.52 -7.22
N THR A 229 -4.72 -2.03 -8.32
CA THR A 229 -5.20 -1.70 -9.66
C THR A 229 -6.59 -2.28 -9.96
N THR A 230 -6.88 -3.52 -9.51
CA THR A 230 -8.21 -4.11 -9.67
C THR A 230 -9.25 -3.34 -8.86
N GLY A 231 -8.95 -2.97 -7.60
CA GLY A 231 -9.85 -2.15 -6.80
C GLY A 231 -10.10 -0.76 -7.40
N ALA A 232 -9.04 -0.13 -7.92
CA ALA A 232 -9.14 1.14 -8.63
C ALA A 232 -10.04 1.05 -9.87
N GLU A 233 -9.99 -0.07 -10.61
CA GLU A 233 -10.88 -0.35 -11.74
C GLU A 233 -12.32 -0.64 -11.31
N GLU A 234 -12.53 -1.47 -10.29
CA GLU A 234 -13.84 -1.79 -9.71
C GLU A 234 -14.60 -0.52 -9.30
N HIS A 235 -13.87 0.47 -8.77
CA HIS A 235 -14.42 1.76 -8.36
C HIS A 235 -14.37 2.84 -9.45
N SER A 236 -13.87 2.54 -10.65
CA SER A 236 -13.74 3.51 -11.75
C SER A 236 -12.99 4.79 -11.35
N LEU A 237 -11.84 4.64 -10.67
CA LEU A 237 -10.95 5.75 -10.34
C LEU A 237 -10.50 6.50 -11.61
N PRO A 238 -10.08 7.77 -11.48
CA PRO A 238 -9.71 8.59 -12.62
C PRO A 238 -8.68 7.93 -13.54
N SER A 239 -8.87 8.03 -14.86
CA SER A 239 -8.03 7.34 -15.86
C SER A 239 -6.55 7.73 -15.75
N GLU A 240 -6.27 9.00 -15.47
CA GLU A 240 -4.92 9.51 -15.20
C GLU A 240 -4.26 8.81 -13.99
N TYR A 241 -5.02 8.59 -12.91
CA TYR A 241 -4.51 7.92 -11.71
C TYR A 241 -4.28 6.43 -11.95
N LEU A 242 -5.19 5.76 -12.65
CA LEU A 242 -5.00 4.37 -13.11
C LEU A 242 -3.73 4.23 -13.96
N ALA A 243 -3.47 5.18 -14.88
CA ALA A 243 -2.26 5.18 -15.68
C ALA A 243 -0.99 5.32 -14.83
N TYR A 244 -1.03 6.12 -13.76
CA TYR A 244 0.04 6.18 -12.76
C TYR A 244 0.25 4.83 -12.07
N LEU A 245 -0.81 4.22 -11.51
CA LEU A 245 -0.73 2.94 -10.78
C LEU A 245 -0.15 1.82 -11.67
N TYR A 246 -0.57 1.75 -12.94
CA TYR A 246 -0.06 0.78 -13.90
C TYR A 246 1.41 0.97 -14.30
N ASN A 247 1.96 2.16 -14.08
CA ASN A 247 3.37 2.47 -14.34
C ASN A 247 4.29 2.13 -13.16
N ILE A 248 3.74 1.72 -12.01
CA ILE A 248 4.54 1.26 -10.89
C ILE A 248 5.16 -0.10 -11.24
N ARG A 249 6.49 -0.17 -11.27
CA ARG A 249 7.25 -1.40 -11.54
C ARG A 249 7.09 -2.38 -10.34
N PRO A 250 6.60 -3.62 -10.53
CA PRO A 250 6.53 -4.60 -9.46
C PRO A 250 7.91 -5.20 -9.14
N TYR A 251 8.08 -5.67 -7.91
CA TYR A 251 9.18 -6.55 -7.51
C TYR A 251 9.10 -7.90 -8.23
N THR A 252 10.24 -8.38 -8.73
CA THR A 252 10.38 -9.70 -9.37
C THR A 252 11.72 -10.34 -8.99
N ILE A 253 11.68 -11.64 -8.67
CA ILE A 253 12.88 -12.46 -8.52
C ILE A 253 13.42 -12.83 -9.91
N THR A 254 14.66 -12.44 -10.20
CA THR A 254 15.28 -12.62 -11.52
C THR A 254 16.36 -13.70 -11.55
N THR A 255 16.86 -14.13 -10.39
CA THR A 255 17.96 -15.11 -10.30
C THR A 255 17.55 -16.37 -9.54
N ARG A 256 18.19 -17.50 -9.88
CA ARG A 256 18.03 -18.77 -9.12
C ARG A 256 18.51 -18.64 -7.68
N ARG A 257 19.54 -17.82 -7.46
CA ARG A 257 20.11 -17.53 -6.14
C ARG A 257 19.09 -16.84 -5.23
N GLN A 258 18.41 -15.81 -5.72
CA GLN A 258 17.30 -15.16 -5.01
C GLN A 258 16.14 -16.13 -4.76
N ARG A 259 15.83 -17.03 -5.70
CA ARG A 259 14.75 -18.03 -5.52
C ARG A 259 15.08 -19.05 -4.41
N LEU A 260 16.33 -19.49 -4.31
CA LEU A 260 16.79 -20.31 -3.19
C LEU A 260 16.71 -19.52 -1.87
N GLY A 261 17.19 -18.27 -1.87
CA GLY A 261 17.10 -17.39 -0.71
C GLY A 261 15.66 -17.18 -0.23
N GLN A 262 14.74 -16.93 -1.16
CA GLN A 262 13.30 -16.83 -0.90
C GLN A 262 12.78 -18.09 -0.20
N ALA A 263 13.08 -19.27 -0.74
CA ALA A 263 12.60 -20.53 -0.18
C ALA A 263 13.10 -20.74 1.26
N LEU A 264 14.40 -20.53 1.49
CA LEU A 264 15.01 -20.65 2.82
C LEU A 264 14.48 -19.60 3.80
N PHE A 265 14.30 -18.37 3.34
CA PHE A 265 13.80 -17.27 4.15
C PHE A 265 12.35 -17.51 4.59
N LEU A 266 11.49 -17.86 3.64
CA LEU A 266 10.07 -18.14 3.93
C LEU A 266 9.88 -19.42 4.74
N ALA A 267 10.67 -20.46 4.51
CA ALA A 267 10.59 -21.69 5.31
C ALA A 267 10.85 -21.43 6.80
N PHE A 268 11.74 -20.49 7.12
CA PHE A 268 12.03 -20.12 8.51
C PHE A 268 11.03 -19.10 9.07
N TRP A 269 10.79 -17.99 8.37
CA TRP A 269 10.02 -16.87 8.92
C TRP A 269 8.50 -17.00 8.75
N ALA A 270 8.00 -17.65 7.70
CA ALA A 270 6.56 -17.70 7.45
C ALA A 270 5.78 -18.38 8.58
N PRO A 271 6.21 -19.53 9.17
CA PRO A 271 5.49 -20.13 10.30
C PRO A 271 5.35 -19.18 11.50
N LEU A 272 6.40 -18.42 11.82
CA LEU A 272 6.39 -17.44 12.92
C LEU A 272 5.42 -16.29 12.63
N ILE A 273 5.45 -15.77 11.40
CA ILE A 273 4.54 -14.69 10.96
C ILE A 273 3.09 -15.16 10.99
N PHE A 274 2.80 -16.37 10.50
CA PHE A 274 1.46 -16.94 10.54
C PHE A 274 0.96 -17.12 11.98
N ALA A 275 1.82 -17.58 12.89
CA ALA A 275 1.48 -17.71 14.30
C ALA A 275 1.12 -16.35 14.93
N ILE A 276 1.88 -15.28 14.61
CA ILE A 276 1.60 -13.92 15.09
C ILE A 276 0.26 -13.41 14.55
N ILE A 277 0.03 -13.52 13.23
CA ILE A 277 -1.21 -13.05 12.60
C ILE A 277 -2.42 -13.80 13.20
N GLN A 278 -2.31 -15.12 13.38
CA GLN A 278 -3.39 -15.91 13.97
C GLN A 278 -3.63 -15.53 15.43
N SER A 279 -2.57 -15.30 16.20
CA SER A 279 -2.67 -14.83 17.59
C SER A 279 -3.32 -13.45 17.67
N GLY A 280 -2.98 -12.53 16.75
CA GLY A 280 -3.59 -11.21 16.69
C GLY A 280 -5.10 -11.27 16.50
N LYS A 281 -5.59 -12.18 15.65
CA LYS A 281 -7.04 -12.40 15.45
C LYS A 281 -7.73 -12.95 16.70
N THR A 282 -7.06 -13.80 17.48
CA THR A 282 -7.67 -14.42 18.67
C THR A 282 -7.63 -13.53 19.91
N PHE A 283 -6.63 -12.64 20.00
CA PHE A 283 -6.42 -11.79 21.18
C PHE A 283 -6.82 -10.33 20.98
N ALA A 284 -7.30 -9.94 19.80
CA ALA A 284 -7.81 -8.58 19.57
C ALA A 284 -8.99 -8.29 20.52
N ASP A 285 -9.00 -7.09 21.08
CA ASP A 285 -10.06 -6.62 21.96
C ASP A 285 -11.31 -6.17 21.20
N ASP A 286 -12.32 -5.70 21.95
CA ASP A 286 -13.57 -5.15 21.41
C ASP A 286 -13.38 -3.85 20.61
N GLN A 287 -12.15 -3.34 20.44
CA GLN A 287 -11.79 -2.23 19.55
C GLN A 287 -10.92 -2.68 18.37
N GLY A 288 -10.64 -3.98 18.25
CA GLY A 288 -9.76 -4.56 17.24
C GLY A 288 -8.27 -4.37 17.56
N LYS A 289 -7.91 -3.90 18.76
CA LYS A 289 -6.52 -3.69 19.16
C LYS A 289 -5.94 -4.96 19.77
N ILE A 290 -4.72 -5.30 19.38
CA ILE A 290 -3.99 -6.44 19.99
C ILE A 290 -3.36 -6.03 21.32
N PRO A 291 -3.14 -6.97 22.27
CA PRO A 291 -2.47 -6.67 23.53
C PRO A 291 -1.07 -6.11 23.31
N SER A 292 -0.63 -5.17 24.16
CA SER A 292 0.65 -4.47 24.02
C SER A 292 1.87 -5.41 23.99
N TRP A 293 1.84 -6.50 24.76
CA TRP A 293 2.90 -7.51 24.76
C TRP A 293 3.00 -8.21 23.39
N LEU A 294 1.88 -8.48 22.73
CA LEU A 294 1.83 -9.13 21.42
C LEU A 294 2.27 -8.16 20.32
N ALA A 295 1.88 -6.88 20.42
CA ALA A 295 2.38 -5.83 19.55
C ALA A 295 3.91 -5.69 19.66
N THR A 296 4.44 -5.67 20.88
CA THR A 296 5.89 -5.60 21.16
C THR A 296 6.64 -6.82 20.61
N LEU A 297 6.10 -8.02 20.83
CA LEU A 297 6.65 -9.26 20.27
C LEU A 297 6.68 -9.22 18.73
N THR A 298 5.59 -8.75 18.11
CA THR A 298 5.49 -8.60 16.66
C THR A 298 6.58 -7.69 16.13
N LEU A 299 6.74 -6.51 16.73
CA LEU A 299 7.79 -5.54 16.37
C LEU A 299 9.20 -6.12 16.50
N LEU A 300 9.48 -6.84 17.60
CA LEU A 300 10.77 -7.49 17.81
C LEU A 300 11.05 -8.55 16.74
N VAL A 301 10.07 -9.40 16.44
CA VAL A 301 10.21 -10.46 15.42
C VAL A 301 10.49 -9.87 14.04
N PHE A 302 9.75 -8.83 13.63
CA PHE A 302 10.00 -8.16 12.35
C PHE A 302 11.36 -7.46 12.31
N ASN A 303 11.80 -6.83 13.40
CA ASN A 303 13.13 -6.22 13.49
C ASN A 303 14.25 -7.26 13.35
N VAL A 304 14.13 -8.40 14.04
CA VAL A 304 15.11 -9.49 13.91
C VAL A 304 15.09 -10.05 12.49
N MET A 305 13.91 -10.28 11.91
CA MET A 305 13.77 -10.73 10.53
C MET A 305 14.52 -9.81 9.56
N TRP A 306 14.27 -8.51 9.61
CA TRP A 306 14.94 -7.55 8.73
C TRP A 306 16.45 -7.45 8.96
N ARG A 307 16.92 -7.50 10.23
CA ARG A 307 18.36 -7.56 10.53
C ARG A 307 19.01 -8.82 9.97
N THR A 308 18.36 -9.97 10.05
CA THR A 308 18.89 -11.21 9.46
C THR A 308 18.91 -11.14 7.94
N TYR A 309 17.91 -10.51 7.33
CA TYR A 309 17.90 -10.27 5.89
C TYR A 309 19.08 -9.37 5.48
N ASP A 310 19.22 -8.19 6.10
CA ASP A 310 20.24 -7.20 5.72
C ASP A 310 21.67 -7.74 5.91
N ARG A 311 21.93 -8.48 7.00
CA ARG A 311 23.27 -8.99 7.33
C ARG A 311 23.65 -10.28 6.61
N PHE A 312 22.68 -11.16 6.33
CA PHE A 312 22.96 -12.48 5.79
C PHE A 312 22.32 -12.71 4.44
N TYR A 313 21.00 -12.57 4.31
CA TYR A 313 20.32 -12.98 3.08
C TYR A 313 20.60 -12.06 1.90
N LEU A 314 20.63 -10.74 2.11
CA LEU A 314 20.92 -9.78 1.06
C LEU A 314 22.33 -10.03 0.45
N PRO A 315 23.42 -10.15 1.23
CA PRO A 315 24.73 -10.55 0.69
C PRO A 315 24.76 -11.96 0.09
N ALA A 316 24.10 -12.93 0.74
CA ALA A 316 24.21 -14.35 0.41
C ALA A 316 23.27 -14.81 -0.73
N PHE A 317 22.16 -14.12 -0.99
CA PHE A 317 21.16 -14.53 -1.98
C PHE A 317 20.74 -13.45 -2.97
N GLY A 318 21.11 -12.19 -2.71
CA GLY A 318 20.74 -11.04 -3.54
C GLY A 318 19.52 -10.31 -3.00
N ASN A 319 19.07 -9.30 -3.74
CA ASN A 319 18.10 -8.34 -3.24
C ASN A 319 16.68 -8.92 -3.15
N GLY A 320 16.07 -8.82 -1.97
CA GLY A 320 14.69 -9.24 -1.69
C GLY A 320 13.68 -8.10 -1.71
N GLU A 321 14.10 -6.87 -1.97
CA GLU A 321 13.28 -5.65 -1.94
C GLU A 321 13.10 -5.00 -3.31
N ARG A 322 14.06 -5.20 -4.21
CA ARG A 322 14.13 -4.57 -5.52
C ARG A 322 14.62 -5.57 -6.56
N THR A 323 13.99 -5.51 -7.73
CA THR A 323 14.33 -6.32 -8.90
C THR A 323 15.75 -6.02 -9.35
N GLN A 324 16.58 -7.07 -9.46
CA GLN A 324 17.93 -6.96 -9.98
C GLN A 324 17.91 -7.23 -11.50
N TYR A 325 18.27 -6.23 -12.29
CA TYR A 325 18.53 -6.41 -13.72
C TYR A 325 19.98 -6.90 -13.88
N GLY A 326 20.18 -8.06 -14.48
CA GLY A 326 21.52 -8.52 -14.81
C GLY A 326 22.18 -7.60 -15.84
N LYS A 327 23.52 -7.66 -15.99
CA LYS A 327 24.27 -7.04 -17.11
C LYS A 327 23.93 -7.67 -18.47
N ARG A 328 22.66 -7.88 -18.78
CA ARG A 328 22.23 -8.24 -20.14
C ARG A 328 22.14 -6.90 -20.88
N LYS A 329 22.87 -6.76 -22.01
CA LYS A 329 22.73 -5.59 -22.90
C LYS A 329 21.24 -5.31 -23.05
N LEU A 330 20.83 -4.09 -22.76
CA LEU A 330 19.50 -3.59 -23.12
C LEU A 330 19.36 -3.82 -24.63
N GLU A 331 18.73 -4.91 -25.02
CA GLU A 331 18.32 -5.11 -26.41
C GLU A 331 17.27 -4.05 -26.71
N ASP A 332 17.24 -3.57 -27.94
CA ASP A 332 16.50 -2.38 -28.39
C ASP A 332 14.97 -2.44 -28.17
N GLY A 333 14.44 -3.54 -27.61
CA GLY A 333 13.07 -3.69 -27.13
C GLY A 333 12.82 -3.31 -25.66
N ASP A 334 13.86 -3.08 -24.84
CA ASP A 334 13.74 -2.58 -23.47
C ASP A 334 13.74 -1.04 -23.40
N LYS A 335 14.03 -0.38 -24.54
CA LYS A 335 13.74 1.04 -24.73
C LYS A 335 12.25 1.18 -25.01
N CYS A 336 11.43 1.20 -23.96
CA CYS A 336 10.28 2.07 -24.06
C CYS A 336 10.86 3.48 -24.32
N LEU A 337 10.59 4.02 -25.51
CA LEU A 337 10.92 5.40 -25.88
C LEU A 337 10.17 6.33 -24.92
N TRP A 338 10.79 6.60 -23.77
CA TRP A 338 10.33 7.55 -22.79
C TRP A 338 11.03 8.87 -23.08
N GLY A 339 10.44 9.68 -23.95
CA GLY A 339 10.76 11.09 -24.13
C GLY A 339 12.16 11.40 -24.64
N ASN A 340 12.41 11.13 -25.92
CA ASN A 340 13.21 12.06 -26.73
C ASN A 340 12.24 12.78 -27.66
N GLU A 341 11.63 13.86 -27.18
CA GLU A 341 11.28 14.95 -28.09
C GLU A 341 12.38 15.98 -27.94
N LYS A 342 13.17 16.10 -29.02
CA LYS A 342 14.16 17.15 -29.17
C LYS A 342 13.42 18.49 -29.34
N VAL A 343 13.87 19.45 -28.56
CA VAL A 343 13.64 20.92 -28.62
C VAL A 343 12.24 21.39 -28.23
#